data_AF-A0A0P4RHV2-F1
#
_entry.id   AF-A0A0P4RHV2-F1
#
_cell.length_a   1.000
_cell.length_b   1.000
_cell.length_c   1.000
_cell.angle_alpha   90.00
_cell.angle_beta   90.00
_cell.angle_gamma   90.00
#
_symmetry.space_group_name_H-M   'P 1'
#
loop_
_entity.id
_entity.type
_entity.pdbx_description
1 polymer ?
#
loop_
_entity_poly.entity_id
_entity_poly.type
_entity_poly.pdbx_seq_one_letter_code
_entity_poly.pdbx_strand_id
1 'polypeptide(L)' 'MRRLTLVPILIAVAAFALAGCAQDFGRGPEGRVTEKTKDGKKFYLVVDPAKEGKEEKFRVSKYDYHDCNRGSKYPKCIDD' A
#
# COMPACT_ATOMS: atom_id res chain seq x y z
N MET A 1 24.54 32.51 -49.45
CA MET A 1 24.64 31.27 -48.65
C MET A 1 23.98 31.49 -47.29
N ARG A 2 22.75 31.01 -47.11
CA ARG A 2 22.06 30.99 -45.81
C ARG A 2 21.16 29.77 -45.82
N ARG A 3 21.68 28.64 -45.33
CA ARG A 3 20.90 27.41 -45.12
C ARG A 3 21.00 27.07 -43.64
N LEU A 4 19.89 27.40 -42.99
CA LEU A 4 19.32 26.87 -41.75
C LEU A 4 20.20 25.88 -40.98
N THR A 5 20.68 26.33 -39.83
CA THR A 5 21.20 25.50 -38.75
C THR A 5 20.08 24.60 -38.22
N LEU A 6 20.18 23.30 -38.51
CA LEU A 6 19.36 22.26 -37.91
C LEU A 6 19.68 22.14 -36.42
N VAL A 7 18.70 22.54 -35.61
CA VAL A 7 18.66 22.46 -34.15
C VAL A 7 18.68 20.99 -33.71
N PRO A 8 19.63 20.54 -32.86
CA PRO A 8 19.54 19.22 -32.25
C PRO A 8 18.80 19.37 -30.92
N ILE A 9 17.49 19.15 -30.90
CA ILE A 9 16.73 18.98 -29.65
C ILE A 9 15.92 17.70 -29.76
N LEU A 10 16.58 16.58 -29.51
CA LEU A 10 16.02 15.24 -29.39
C LEU A 10 17.02 14.51 -28.46
N ILE A 11 16.73 13.99 -27.27
CA ILE A 11 15.50 13.59 -26.58
C ILE A 11 15.87 13.64 -25.08
N ALA A 12 15.20 14.47 -24.29
CA ALA A 12 15.34 14.47 -22.82
C ALA A 12 14.03 14.00 -22.19
N VAL A 13 13.67 12.72 -22.36
CA VAL A 13 12.56 12.11 -21.61
C VAL A 13 12.86 10.64 -21.32
N ALA A 14 13.69 10.38 -20.31
CA ALA A 14 13.87 9.02 -19.77
C ALA A 14 13.97 9.03 -18.24
N ALA A 15 13.25 9.92 -17.56
CA ALA A 15 13.27 10.04 -16.09
C ALA A 15 11.91 9.71 -15.44
N PHE A 16 11.07 8.89 -16.07
CA PHE A 16 9.78 8.47 -15.50
C PHE A 16 9.67 6.95 -15.44
N ALA A 17 10.45 6.31 -14.55
CA ALA A 17 10.28 4.86 -14.32
C ALA A 17 10.68 4.36 -12.92
N LEU A 18 10.91 5.23 -11.92
CA LEU A 18 11.22 4.78 -10.55
C LEU A 18 10.11 5.09 -9.53
N ALA A 19 8.91 5.49 -9.97
CA ALA A 19 7.73 5.56 -9.10
C ALA A 19 7.07 4.18 -8.86
N GLY A 20 7.85 3.10 -8.93
CA GLY A 20 7.43 1.76 -8.59
C GLY A 20 8.56 1.09 -7.83
N CYS A 21 8.31 0.71 -6.57
CA CYS A 21 8.85 -0.47 -5.88
C CYS A 21 8.74 -0.42 -4.34
N ALA A 22 7.87 0.40 -3.76
CA ALA A 22 7.37 0.14 -2.42
C ALA A 22 5.89 0.49 -2.42
N GLN A 23 5.03 -0.53 -2.47
CA GLN A 23 3.62 -0.33 -2.17
C GLN A 23 3.57 -0.04 -0.67
N ASP A 24 3.54 1.24 -0.31
CA ASP A 24 3.40 1.67 1.08
C ASP A 24 1.98 1.33 1.52
N PHE A 25 1.87 0.22 2.24
CA PHE A 25 0.64 -0.16 2.92
C PHE A 25 0.66 0.57 4.25
N GLY A 26 -0.16 1.62 4.38
CA GLY A 26 -0.27 2.36 5.62
C GLY A 26 -0.49 1.41 6.80
N ARG A 27 0.13 1.73 7.94
CA ARG A 27 0.19 0.85 9.11
C ARG A 27 -1.18 0.49 9.71
N GLY A 28 -2.29 1.14 9.33
CA GLY A 28 -3.62 0.94 9.91
C GLY A 28 -3.73 1.35 11.40
N PRO A 29 -4.95 1.39 11.98
CA PRO A 29 -5.14 1.72 13.39
C PRO A 29 -4.74 0.56 14.32
N GLU A 30 -4.26 0.87 15.52
CA GLU A 30 -4.01 -0.15 16.54
C GLU A 30 -5.34 -0.71 17.08
N GLY A 31 -5.45 -2.04 17.20
CA GLY A 31 -6.73 -2.66 17.54
C GLY A 31 -6.75 -4.18 17.44
N ARG A 32 -7.94 -4.76 17.26
CA ARG A 32 -8.12 -6.19 16.97
C ARG A 32 -8.65 -6.36 15.55
N VAL A 33 -8.07 -7.33 14.83
CA VAL A 33 -8.56 -7.68 13.49
C VAL A 33 -9.92 -8.37 13.61
N THR A 34 -10.98 -7.76 13.09
CA THR A 34 -12.34 -8.31 13.14
C THR A 34 -12.71 -9.06 11.87
N GLU A 35 -12.16 -8.67 10.72
CA GLU A 35 -12.41 -9.30 9.43
C GLU A 35 -11.18 -9.26 8.50
N LYS A 36 -11.14 -10.20 7.56
CA LYS A 36 -10.13 -10.31 6.51
C LYS A 36 -10.84 -10.45 5.18
N THR A 37 -10.64 -9.51 4.26
CA THR A 37 -11.23 -9.57 2.91
C THR A 37 -10.15 -9.59 1.84
N LYS A 38 -10.39 -10.34 0.76
CA LYS A 38 -9.54 -10.35 -0.43
C LYS A 38 -10.36 -9.91 -1.64
N ASP A 39 -9.82 -8.97 -2.41
CA ASP A 39 -10.40 -8.52 -3.67
C ASP A 39 -9.37 -8.68 -4.78
N GLY A 40 -9.53 -9.74 -5.59
CA GLY A 40 -8.56 -10.13 -6.60
C GLY A 40 -7.16 -10.40 -6.02
N LYS A 41 -6.19 -9.54 -6.36
CA LYS A 41 -4.80 -9.60 -5.85
C LYS A 41 -4.54 -8.65 -4.66
N LYS A 42 -5.57 -7.95 -4.17
CA LYS A 42 -5.48 -7.01 -3.06
C LYS A 42 -5.97 -7.66 -1.77
N PHE A 43 -5.30 -7.35 -0.67
CA PHE A 43 -5.59 -7.89 0.65
C PHE A 43 -6.00 -6.77 1.59
N TYR A 44 -7.01 -7.03 2.41
CA TYR A 44 -7.58 -6.06 3.33
C TYR A 44 -7.79 -6.67 4.71
N LEU A 45 -7.53 -5.88 5.74
CA LEU A 45 -7.93 -6.15 7.11
C LEU A 45 -8.99 -5.14 7.52
N VAL A 46 -9.92 -5.59 8.35
CA VAL A 46 -10.81 -4.72 9.12
C VAL A 46 -10.33 -4.80 10.56
N VAL A 47 -10.01 -3.64 11.14
CA VAL A 47 -9.55 -3.54 12.53
C VAL A 47 -10.55 -2.72 13.32
N ASP A 48 -11.00 -3.29 14.43
CA ASP A 48 -11.72 -2.56 15.48
C ASP A 48 -10.69 -1.87 16.38
N PRO A 49 -10.64 -0.52 16.39
CA PRO A 49 -9.60 0.22 17.08
C PRO A 49 -9.68 0.03 18.60
N ALA A 50 -8.52 -0.10 19.24
CA ALA A 50 -8.46 -0.27 20.70
C ALA A 50 -8.88 0.99 21.49
N LYS A 51 -8.85 2.15 20.84
CA LYS A 51 -9.37 3.42 21.35
C LYS A 51 -10.65 3.72 20.59
N GLU A 52 -11.60 4.42 21.23
CA GLU A 52 -12.89 4.77 20.64
C GLU A 52 -12.77 5.16 19.16
N GLY A 53 -13.56 4.52 18.33
CA GLY A 53 -13.50 4.67 16.87
C GLY A 53 -14.47 3.73 16.19
N LYS A 54 -14.51 3.81 14.87
CA LYS A 54 -15.24 2.85 14.03
C LYS A 54 -14.24 1.85 13.46
N GLU A 55 -14.72 0.65 13.15
CA GLU A 55 -13.93 -0.33 12.41
C GLU A 55 -13.39 0.28 11.12
N GLU A 56 -12.10 0.07 10.84
CA GLU A 56 -11.44 0.59 9.66
C GLU A 56 -10.98 -0.54 8.75
N LYS A 57 -11.37 -0.45 7.47
CA LYS A 57 -10.91 -1.35 6.42
C LYS A 57 -9.78 -0.70 5.63
N PHE A 58 -8.60 -1.29 5.66
CA PHE A 58 -7.44 -0.77 4.94
C PHE A 58 -6.69 -1.88 4.21
N ARG A 59 -5.92 -1.48 3.21
CA ARG A 59 -5.17 -2.39 2.35
C ARG A 59 -3.85 -2.76 3.03
N VAL A 60 -3.53 -4.05 3.02
CA VAL A 60 -2.30 -4.58 3.60
C VAL A 60 -1.49 -5.38 2.60
N SER A 61 -0.27 -5.72 2.98
CA SER A 61 0.55 -6.65 2.22
C SER A 61 -0.03 -8.07 2.29
N LYS A 62 0.42 -8.93 1.37
CA LYS A 62 0.07 -10.36 1.43
C LYS A 62 0.53 -11.00 2.74
N TYR A 63 1.69 -10.59 3.27
CA TYR A 63 2.27 -11.15 4.49
C TYR A 63 1.42 -10.80 5.69
N ASP A 64 1.12 -9.51 5.90
CA ASP A 64 0.23 -9.08 6.99
C ASP A 64 -1.15 -9.74 6.88
N TYR A 65 -1.69 -9.88 5.67
CA TYR A 65 -2.95 -10.59 5.50
C TYR A 65 -2.89 -12.06 5.96
N HIS A 66 -1.78 -12.75 5.78
CA HIS A 66 -1.65 -14.14 6.21
C HIS A 66 -1.25 -14.25 7.69
N ASP A 67 -0.43 -13.34 8.20
CA ASP A 67 0.08 -13.35 9.56
C ASP A 67 -0.96 -12.81 10.57
N CYS A 68 -1.78 -11.84 10.17
CA CYS A 68 -2.81 -11.25 11.02
C CYS A 68 -4.12 -12.03 10.92
N ASN A 69 -4.38 -12.91 11.88
CA ASN A 69 -5.64 -13.66 11.96
C ASN A 69 -6.76 -12.83 12.57
N ARG A 70 -7.99 -13.31 12.40
CA ARG A 70 -9.15 -12.70 13.06
C ARG A 70 -8.99 -12.89 14.58
N GLY A 71 -9.10 -11.80 15.34
CA GLY A 71 -8.90 -11.76 16.78
C GLY A 71 -7.51 -11.29 17.22
N SER A 72 -6.50 -11.37 16.33
CA SER A 72 -5.12 -10.97 16.63
C SER A 72 -5.03 -9.46 16.89
N LYS A 73 -4.08 -9.08 17.75
CA LYS A 73 -3.76 -7.66 18.02
C LYS A 73 -2.96 -7.08 16.86
N TYR A 74 -3.46 -6.02 16.27
CA TYR A 74 -2.82 -5.28 15.18
C TYR A 74 -2.12 -4.02 15.72
N PRO A 75 -0.95 -3.57 15.21
CA PRO A 75 -0.27 -3.95 13.96
C PRO A 75 0.78 -5.06 14.06
N LYS A 76 1.09 -5.56 15.28
CA LYS A 76 2.11 -6.61 15.45
C LYS A 76 1.61 -8.04 15.16
N CYS A 77 0.30 -8.21 14.99
CA CYS A 77 -0.36 -9.46 14.65
C CYS A 77 0.01 -10.60 15.56
N ILE A 78 -0.15 -10.34 16.85
CA ILE A 78 0.08 -11.32 17.91
C ILE A 78 -1.28 -11.95 18.22
N ASP A 79 -1.35 -13.27 18.11
CA ASP A 79 -2.50 -14.05 18.55
C ASP A 79 -2.60 -13.97 20.09
N ASP A 80 -3.83 -13.84 20.60
CA ASP A 80 -4.14 -13.72 22.03
C ASP A 80 -4.60 -15.06 22.60
#